data_AF-A0A1F8BH44-F1
#
_entry.id   AF-A0A1F8BH44-F1
#
_cell.length_a   1.000
_cell.length_b   1.000
_cell.length_c   1.000
_cell.angle_alpha   90.00
_cell.angle_beta   90.00
_cell.angle_gamma   90.00
#
_symmetry.space_group_name_H-M   'P 1'
#
loop_
_entity.id
_entity.type
_entity.pdbx_description
1 polymer ?
#
loop_
_entity_poly.entity_id
_entity_poly.type
_entity_poly.pdbx_seq_one_letter_code
_entity_poly.pdbx_strand_id
1 'polypeptide(L)'
;MDQKRTFKIVILGLTMLLVTLPFVTTFNSVLTELVNRIGFYRTIQDTIVPLESRFVVFIVRLFGVPAYLANRGETASFYLLKGKEYFPVQLQWNCLGWQSLLLLGISLFVGLQGNFSRSSMIQCILFGLIGTVLINIFRMVFITVGIYYVDAVFASLLHDYFAAFVTVIWLMFFWWFSYSFVLEQGSNPEVRK
;
A
#
# COMPACT_ATOMS: atom_id res chain seq x y z
N MET A 1 24.62 10.58 26.54
CA MET A 1 23.51 11.08 25.69
C MET A 1 23.12 9.93 24.77
N ASP A 2 21.90 9.39 24.71
CA ASP A 2 20.64 9.83 25.30
C ASP A 2 19.58 8.71 25.13
N GLN A 3 19.83 7.50 25.66
CA GLN A 3 18.91 6.36 25.51
C GLN A 3 17.48 6.69 25.95
N LYS A 4 17.33 7.54 26.98
CA LYS A 4 16.02 8.04 27.43
C LYS A 4 15.34 8.93 26.39
N ARG A 5 16.08 9.79 25.67
CA ARG A 5 15.54 10.59 24.56
C ARG A 5 15.23 9.75 23.34
N THR A 6 16.10 8.80 22.97
CA THR A 6 15.82 7.86 21.87
C THR A 6 14.55 7.07 22.16
N PHE A 7 14.41 6.54 23.38
CA PHE A 7 13.20 5.83 23.81
C PHE A 7 11.95 6.72 23.75
N LYS A 8 12.03 7.98 24.24
CA LYS A 8 10.92 8.94 24.15
C LYS A 8 10.53 9.25 22.70
N ILE A 9 11.50 9.42 21.80
CA ILE A 9 11.24 9.67 20.38
C ILE A 9 10.56 8.48 19.72
N VAL A 10 11.04 7.25 19.99
CA VAL A 10 10.44 6.02 19.46
C VAL A 10 9.00 5.87 19.95
N ILE A 11 8.75 6.05 21.26
CA ILE A 11 7.39 5.99 21.81
C ILE A 11 6.49 7.07 21.22
N LEU A 12 6.99 8.30 21.09
CA LEU A 12 6.20 9.40 20.52
C LEU A 12 5.81 9.09 19.07
N GLY A 13 6.75 8.60 18.27
CA GLY A 13 6.51 8.17 16.89
C GLY A 13 5.49 7.05 16.81
N LEU A 14 5.62 6.01 17.65
CA LEU A 14 4.66 4.91 17.73
C LEU A 14 3.27 5.39 18.14
N THR A 15 3.20 6.30 19.12
CA THR A 15 1.93 6.87 19.60
C THR A 15 1.23 7.66 18.49
N MET A 16 1.95 8.54 17.78
CA MET A 16 1.39 9.29 16.66
C MET A 16 0.90 8.37 15.54
N LEU A 17 1.65 7.30 15.25
CA LEU A 17 1.25 6.29 14.28
C LEU A 17 -0.08 5.63 14.69
N LEU A 18 -0.17 5.13 15.91
CA LEU A 18 -1.37 4.44 16.42
C LEU A 18 -2.59 5.36 16.48
N VAL A 19 -2.42 6.62 16.89
CA VAL A 19 -3.50 7.62 16.93
C VAL A 19 -4.04 7.92 15.52
N THR A 20 -3.19 7.86 14.50
CA THR A 20 -3.58 8.18 13.10
C THR A 20 -4.32 7.03 12.42
N LEU A 21 -4.09 5.78 12.84
CA LEU A 21 -4.74 4.59 12.26
C LEU A 21 -6.28 4.69 12.15
N PRO A 22 -7.04 4.98 13.23
CA PRO A 22 -8.51 5.04 13.15
C PRO A 22 -9.02 6.12 12.19
N PHE A 23 -8.29 7.22 12.02
CA PHE A 23 -8.64 8.25 11.05
C PHE A 23 -8.42 7.78 9.62
N VAL A 24 -7.28 7.12 9.36
CA VAL A 24 -6.97 6.55 8.04
C VAL A 24 -7.98 5.47 7.67
N THR A 25 -8.31 4.56 8.60
CA THR A 25 -9.29 3.51 8.34
C THR A 25 -10.70 4.06 8.11
N THR A 26 -11.11 5.09 8.87
CA THR A 26 -12.41 5.74 8.68
C THR A 26 -12.49 6.44 7.33
N PHE A 27 -11.45 7.20 6.96
CA PHE A 27 -11.36 7.86 5.66
C PHE A 27 -11.41 6.84 4.52
N ASN A 28 -10.72 5.71 4.67
CA ASN A 28 -10.78 4.61 3.73
C ASN A 28 -12.21 4.08 3.57
N SER A 29 -12.93 3.80 4.66
CA SER A 29 -14.31 3.32 4.58
C SER A 29 -15.24 4.29 3.85
N VAL A 30 -15.12 5.60 4.11
CA VAL A 30 -15.92 6.64 3.44
C VAL A 30 -15.62 6.68 1.94
N LEU A 31 -14.35 6.64 1.56
CA LEU A 31 -13.91 6.60 0.17
C LEU A 31 -14.41 5.36 -0.56
N THR A 32 -14.31 4.19 0.07
CA THR A 32 -14.80 2.93 -0.48
C THR A 32 -16.29 3.01 -0.76
N GLU A 33 -17.07 3.51 0.20
CA GLU A 33 -18.52 3.67 0.05
C GLU A 33 -18.89 4.67 -1.05
N LEU A 34 -18.16 5.78 -1.17
CA LEU A 34 -18.37 6.77 -2.22
C LEU A 34 -18.16 6.17 -3.61
N VAL A 35 -17.05 5.45 -3.83
CA VAL A 35 -16.73 4.83 -5.12
C VAL A 35 -17.72 3.71 -5.45
N ASN A 36 -18.17 2.94 -4.46
CA ASN A 36 -19.23 1.95 -4.61
C ASN A 36 -20.52 2.58 -5.13
N ARG A 37 -20.92 3.73 -4.57
CA ARG A 37 -22.13 4.46 -5.00
C ARG A 37 -22.04 4.99 -6.42
N ILE A 38 -20.86 5.44 -6.85
CA ILE A 38 -20.64 5.96 -8.21
C ILE A 38 -20.57 4.82 -9.24
N GLY A 39 -20.37 3.57 -8.81
CA GLY A 39 -20.30 2.40 -9.69
C GLY A 39 -18.94 2.24 -10.41
N PHE A 40 -17.99 3.14 -10.15
CA PHE A 40 -16.66 3.15 -10.76
C PHE A 40 -15.81 1.93 -10.35
N TYR A 41 -16.18 1.23 -9.28
CA TYR A 41 -15.53 0.00 -8.85
C TYR A 41 -15.54 -1.10 -9.93
N ARG A 42 -16.56 -1.14 -10.81
CA ARG A 42 -16.70 -2.17 -11.84
C ARG A 42 -15.54 -2.14 -12.84
N THR A 43 -15.19 -0.96 -13.34
CA THR A 43 -14.07 -0.79 -14.27
C THR A 43 -12.74 -1.26 -13.67
N ILE A 44 -12.51 -0.92 -12.40
CA ILE A 44 -11.32 -1.35 -11.66
C ILE A 44 -11.34 -2.88 -11.48
N GLN A 45 -12.49 -3.43 -11.07
CA GLN A 45 -12.71 -4.86 -10.82
C GLN A 45 -12.48 -5.72 -12.07
N ASP A 46 -12.92 -5.26 -13.24
CA ASP A 46 -12.88 -6.04 -14.47
C ASP A 46 -11.54 -5.94 -15.21
N THR A 47 -10.83 -4.83 -15.02
CA THR A 47 -9.60 -4.55 -15.79
C THR A 47 -8.33 -4.79 -14.99
N ILE A 48 -8.26 -4.25 -13.77
CA ILE A 48 -7.01 -4.16 -13.01
C ILE A 48 -6.86 -5.34 -12.04
N VAL A 49 -7.94 -5.71 -11.33
CA VAL A 49 -7.89 -6.82 -10.36
C VAL A 49 -7.45 -8.16 -10.99
N PRO A 50 -7.88 -8.54 -12.21
CA PRO A 50 -7.44 -9.80 -12.81
C PRO A 50 -5.94 -9.81 -13.09
N LEU A 51 -5.36 -8.66 -13.47
CA LEU A 51 -3.92 -8.54 -13.69
C LEU A 51 -3.16 -8.68 -12.37
N GLU A 52 -3.57 -7.97 -11.33
CA GLU A 52 -2.91 -8.05 -10.02
C GLU A 52 -3.01 -9.43 -9.38
N SER A 53 -4.16 -10.10 -9.49
CA SER A 53 -4.34 -11.45 -8.95
C SER A 53 -3.36 -12.46 -9.56
N ARG A 54 -2.99 -12.31 -10.84
CA ARG A 54 -1.97 -13.14 -11.49
C ARG A 54 -0.59 -12.92 -10.85
N PHE A 55 -0.21 -11.66 -10.59
CA PHE A 55 1.03 -11.34 -9.91
C PHE A 55 1.06 -11.88 -8.48
N VAL A 56 -0.02 -11.68 -7.72
CA VAL A 56 -0.13 -12.19 -6.34
C VAL A 56 -0.01 -13.71 -6.33
N VAL A 57 -0.76 -14.43 -7.18
CA VAL A 57 -0.68 -15.90 -7.27
C VAL A 57 0.72 -16.36 -7.67
N PHE A 58 1.36 -15.71 -8.63
CA PHE A 58 2.71 -16.04 -9.04
C PHE A 58 3.70 -15.91 -7.88
N ILE A 59 3.67 -14.80 -7.15
CA ILE A 59 4.57 -14.56 -6.02
C ILE A 59 4.25 -15.53 -4.86
N VAL A 60 2.99 -15.73 -4.52
CA VAL A 60 2.55 -16.65 -3.46
C VAL A 60 3.04 -18.08 -3.72
N ARG A 61 3.05 -18.53 -4.98
CA ARG A 61 3.63 -19.83 -5.36
C ARG A 61 5.12 -19.93 -5.08
N LEU A 62 5.88 -18.84 -5.20
CA LEU A 62 7.30 -18.83 -4.85
C LEU A 62 7.53 -19.08 -3.36
N PHE A 63 6.54 -18.78 -2.50
CA PHE A 63 6.55 -19.10 -1.07
C PHE A 63 6.05 -20.51 -0.74
N GLY A 64 5.97 -21.39 -1.75
CA GLY A 64 5.56 -22.79 -1.58
C GLY A 64 4.05 -22.99 -1.38
N VAL A 65 3.25 -21.93 -1.58
CA VAL A 65 1.80 -22.00 -1.40
C VAL A 65 1.14 -22.39 -2.74
N PRO A 66 0.46 -23.55 -2.83
CA PRO A 66 -0.22 -23.99 -4.04
C PRO A 66 -1.49 -23.15 -4.27
N ALA A 67 -1.34 -22.07 -5.04
CA ALA A 67 -2.42 -21.15 -5.40
C ALA A 67 -2.86 -21.35 -6.86
N TYR A 68 -4.17 -21.32 -7.15
CA TYR A 68 -4.72 -21.50 -8.50
C TYR A 68 -5.73 -20.40 -8.84
N LEU A 69 -5.62 -19.81 -10.02
CA LEU A 69 -6.60 -18.82 -10.50
C LEU A 69 -7.94 -19.49 -10.75
N ALA A 70 -9.03 -18.89 -10.27
CA ALA A 70 -10.38 -19.37 -10.57
C ALA A 70 -10.73 -19.02 -12.02
N ASN A 71 -10.89 -20.04 -12.87
CA ASN A 71 -11.21 -19.87 -14.31
C ASN A 71 -12.69 -19.57 -14.60
N ARG A 72 -13.42 -18.90 -13.69
CA ARG A 72 -14.85 -18.60 -13.89
C ARG A 72 -15.19 -17.17 -13.48
N GLY A 73 -15.35 -16.32 -14.50
CA GLY A 73 -16.21 -15.13 -14.50
C GLY A 73 -15.89 -14.03 -13.49
N GLU A 74 -15.32 -12.92 -13.99
CA GLU A 74 -15.47 -11.54 -13.48
C GLU A 74 -15.04 -11.24 -12.02
N THR A 75 -14.72 -12.25 -11.22
CA THR A 75 -14.19 -12.10 -9.87
C THR A 75 -12.81 -12.72 -9.81
N ALA A 76 -11.80 -11.88 -9.58
CA ALA A 76 -10.41 -12.27 -9.39
C ALA A 76 -10.24 -13.03 -8.07
N SER A 77 -10.79 -14.24 -8.07
CA SER A 77 -10.70 -15.20 -6.98
C SER A 77 -9.62 -16.22 -7.32
N PHE A 78 -8.90 -16.67 -6.30
CA PHE A 78 -7.95 -17.76 -6.43
C PHE A 78 -8.11 -18.71 -5.25
N TYR A 79 -7.78 -19.97 -5.47
CA TYR A 79 -7.89 -21.02 -4.47
C TYR A 79 -6.53 -21.36 -3.90
N LEU A 80 -6.46 -21.46 -2.58
CA LEU A 80 -5.31 -22.04 -1.87
C LEU A 80 -5.60 -23.52 -1.58
N LEU A 81 -4.65 -24.40 -1.85
CA LEU A 81 -4.77 -25.82 -1.57
C LEU A 81 -4.06 -26.20 -0.26
N LYS A 82 -4.82 -26.51 0.79
CA LYS A 82 -4.27 -26.98 2.07
C LYS A 82 -4.73 -28.42 2.29
N GLY A 83 -3.83 -29.38 2.05
CA GLY A 83 -4.19 -30.80 2.03
C GLY A 83 -5.13 -31.14 0.87
N LYS A 84 -6.38 -31.52 1.17
CA LYS A 84 -7.44 -31.82 0.18
C LYS A 84 -8.52 -30.74 0.09
N GLU A 85 -8.41 -29.68 0.88
CA GLU A 85 -9.41 -28.62 0.95
C GLU A 85 -8.99 -27.39 0.12
N TYR A 86 -9.96 -26.81 -0.58
CA TYR A 86 -9.81 -25.59 -1.36
C TYR A 86 -10.32 -24.40 -0.55
N PHE A 87 -9.45 -23.43 -0.28
CA PHE A 87 -9.79 -22.20 0.40
C PHE A 87 -9.92 -21.07 -0.62
N PRO A 88 -11.13 -20.53 -0.87
CA PRO A 88 -11.30 -19.42 -1.80
C PRO A 88 -10.78 -18.12 -1.16
N VAL A 89 -9.90 -17.43 -1.88
CA VAL A 89 -9.47 -16.06 -1.58
C VAL A 89 -10.01 -15.16 -2.67
N GLN A 90 -10.83 -14.19 -2.29
CA GLN A 90 -11.42 -13.24 -3.21
C GLN A 90 -10.64 -11.92 -3.14
N LEU A 91 -9.99 -11.55 -4.25
CA LEU A 91 -9.38 -10.23 -4.38
C LEU A 91 -10.46 -9.25 -4.86
N GLN A 92 -10.79 -8.29 -4.01
CA GLN A 92 -11.75 -7.24 -4.34
C GLN A 92 -11.03 -5.99 -4.82
N TRP A 93 -11.74 -5.12 -5.54
CA TRP A 93 -11.22 -3.84 -6.04
C TRP A 93 -10.62 -2.95 -4.93
N ASN A 94 -11.07 -3.09 -3.68
CA ASN A 94 -10.54 -2.37 -2.53
C ASN A 94 -9.12 -2.83 -2.14
N CYS A 95 -8.74 -4.07 -2.47
CA CYS A 95 -7.45 -4.65 -2.14
C CYS A 95 -6.30 -4.16 -3.04
N LEU A 96 -6.58 -3.54 -4.19
CA LEU A 96 -5.56 -2.95 -5.10
C LEU A 96 -4.70 -1.88 -4.42
N GLY A 97 -5.21 -1.27 -3.35
CA GLY A 97 -4.56 -0.14 -2.73
C GLY A 97 -4.63 1.13 -3.58
N TRP A 98 -5.65 1.27 -4.43
CA TRP A 98 -5.96 2.55 -5.10
C TRP A 98 -6.07 3.72 -4.10
N GLN A 99 -6.51 3.44 -2.87
CA GLN A 99 -6.55 4.41 -1.77
C GLN A 99 -5.15 4.92 -1.40
N SER A 100 -4.15 4.03 -1.34
CA SER A 100 -2.77 4.43 -1.09
C SER A 100 -2.18 5.25 -2.24
N LEU A 101 -2.59 4.99 -3.49
CA LEU A 101 -2.24 5.83 -4.64
C LEU A 101 -2.89 7.21 -4.56
N LEU A 102 -4.14 7.29 -4.11
CA LEU A 102 -4.82 8.55 -3.86
C LEU A 102 -4.13 9.35 -2.76
N LEU A 103 -3.81 8.71 -1.63
CA LEU A 103 -3.06 9.32 -0.53
C LEU A 103 -1.68 9.79 -0.97
N LEU A 104 -0.97 8.99 -1.78
CA LEU A 104 0.28 9.40 -2.39
C LEU A 104 0.06 10.66 -3.24
N GLY A 105 -0.95 10.68 -4.11
CA GLY A 105 -1.26 11.84 -4.95
C GLY A 105 -1.52 13.12 -4.16
N ILE A 106 -2.34 13.03 -3.09
CA ILE A 106 -2.58 14.14 -2.17
C ILE A 106 -1.28 14.57 -1.50
N SER A 107 -0.47 13.60 -1.04
CA SER A 107 0.80 13.89 -0.39
C SER A 107 1.78 14.58 -1.33
N LEU A 108 1.87 14.14 -2.60
CA LEU A 108 2.74 14.72 -3.62
C LEU A 108 2.34 16.17 -3.90
N PHE A 109 1.03 16.44 -3.98
CA PHE A 109 0.50 17.80 -4.18
C PHE A 109 0.90 18.75 -3.06
N VAL A 110 0.97 18.28 -1.82
CA VAL A 110 1.37 19.08 -0.66
C VAL A 110 2.89 19.15 -0.53
N GLY A 111 3.59 18.03 -0.65
CA GLY A 111 5.02 17.92 -0.36
C GLY A 111 5.95 18.44 -1.47
N LEU A 112 5.47 18.54 -2.71
CA LEU A 112 6.22 19.11 -3.83
C LEU A 112 6.02 20.62 -4.02
N GLN A 113 5.36 21.33 -3.10
CA GLN A 113 5.15 22.79 -3.19
C GLN A 113 6.44 23.63 -3.05
N GLY A 114 7.59 23.00 -2.78
CA GLY A 114 8.88 23.68 -2.68
C GLY A 114 9.53 24.00 -4.04
N ASN A 115 10.59 24.81 -4.00
CA ASN A 115 11.37 25.15 -5.20
C ASN A 115 12.34 24.01 -5.56
N PHE A 116 11.82 22.91 -6.12
CA PHE A 116 12.59 21.74 -6.53
C PHE A 116 12.87 21.73 -8.03
N SER A 117 13.94 21.05 -8.44
CA SER A 117 14.23 20.85 -9.86
C SER A 117 13.17 19.96 -10.52
N ARG A 118 12.85 20.22 -11.80
CA ARG A 118 11.84 19.41 -12.53
C ARG A 118 12.26 17.95 -12.69
N SER A 119 13.56 17.70 -12.86
CA SER A 119 14.09 16.34 -12.99
C SER A 119 13.90 15.53 -11.70
N SER A 120 14.27 16.11 -10.55
CA SER A 120 14.11 15.45 -9.25
C SER A 120 12.65 15.25 -8.85
N MET A 121 11.75 16.16 -9.24
CA MET A 121 10.32 16.00 -9.02
C MET A 121 9.75 14.78 -9.78
N ILE A 122 10.13 14.60 -11.05
CA ILE A 122 9.67 13.44 -11.84
C ILE A 122 10.19 12.14 -11.23
N GLN A 123 11.46 12.10 -10.83
CA GLN A 123 12.04 10.92 -10.17
C GLN A 123 11.31 10.59 -8.86
N CYS A 124 11.00 11.61 -8.05
CA CYS A 124 10.23 11.47 -6.82
C CYS A 124 8.83 10.89 -7.08
N ILE A 125 8.12 11.41 -8.08
CA ILE A 125 6.78 10.92 -8.47
C ILE A 125 6.86 9.46 -8.92
N LEU A 126 7.80 9.11 -9.81
CA LEU A 126 7.96 7.74 -10.31
C LEU A 126 8.31 6.76 -9.19
N PHE A 127 9.23 7.15 -8.30
CA PHE A 127 9.59 6.36 -7.13
C PHE A 127 8.39 6.12 -6.22
N GLY A 128 7.60 7.16 -5.95
CA GLY A 128 6.38 7.07 -5.17
C GLY A 128 5.36 6.13 -5.79
N LEU A 129 5.09 6.26 -7.09
CA LEU A 129 4.12 5.42 -7.81
C LEU A 129 4.53 3.96 -7.81
N ILE A 130 5.77 3.65 -8.24
CA ILE A 130 6.28 2.29 -8.32
C ILE A 130 6.33 1.66 -6.93
N GLY A 131 6.88 2.37 -5.95
CA GLY A 131 6.99 1.87 -4.58
C GLY A 131 5.62 1.61 -3.94
N THR A 132 4.62 2.47 -4.20
CA THR A 132 3.26 2.27 -3.69
C THR A 132 2.62 1.01 -4.28
N VAL A 133 2.75 0.78 -5.59
CA VAL A 133 2.28 -0.45 -6.23
C VAL A 133 2.98 -1.68 -5.65
N LEU A 134 4.31 -1.64 -5.48
CA LEU A 134 5.07 -2.75 -4.90
C LEU A 134 4.67 -3.06 -3.46
N ILE A 135 4.47 -2.04 -2.63
CA ILE A 135 4.01 -2.21 -1.24
C ILE A 135 2.59 -2.81 -1.18
N ASN A 136 1.70 -2.43 -2.10
CA ASN A 136 0.37 -3.04 -2.18
C ASN A 136 0.44 -4.52 -2.58
N ILE A 137 1.26 -4.86 -3.58
CA ILE A 137 1.49 -6.26 -3.97
C ILE A 137 2.08 -7.04 -2.80
N PHE A 138 3.10 -6.51 -2.14
CA PHE A 138 3.69 -7.12 -0.95
C PHE A 138 2.64 -7.38 0.13
N ARG A 139 1.79 -6.39 0.43
CA ARG A 139 0.70 -6.54 1.41
C ARG A 139 -0.22 -7.70 1.05
N MET A 140 -0.69 -7.75 -0.20
CA MET A 140 -1.60 -8.80 -0.68
C MET A 140 -0.97 -10.19 -0.57
N VAL A 141 0.29 -10.32 -0.98
CA VAL A 141 1.06 -11.57 -0.86
C VAL A 141 1.21 -11.96 0.61
N PHE A 142 1.63 -11.03 1.47
CA PHE A 142 1.85 -11.28 2.89
C PHE A 142 0.59 -11.79 3.59
N ILE A 143 -0.56 -11.14 3.37
CA ILE A 143 -1.84 -11.57 3.94
C ILE A 143 -2.23 -12.94 3.39
N THR A 144 -2.10 -13.15 2.08
CA THR A 144 -2.46 -14.42 1.44
C THR A 144 -1.63 -15.60 1.96
N VAL A 145 -0.32 -15.39 2.14
CA VAL A 145 0.58 -16.37 2.76
C VAL A 145 0.21 -16.59 4.23
N GLY A 146 -0.12 -15.52 4.95
CA GLY A 146 -0.59 -15.58 6.34
C GLY A 146 -1.84 -16.44 6.51
N ILE A 147 -2.84 -16.28 5.63
CA ILE A 147 -4.06 -17.12 5.61
C ILE A 147 -3.70 -18.61 5.52
N TYR A 148 -2.72 -18.96 4.69
CA TYR A 148 -2.33 -20.35 4.46
C TYR A 148 -1.71 -21.00 5.70
N TYR A 149 -0.74 -20.30 6.32
CA TYR A 149 0.08 -20.85 7.39
C TYR A 149 -0.51 -20.69 8.79
N VAL A 150 -1.26 -19.62 9.05
CA VAL A 150 -1.83 -19.32 10.38
C VAL A 150 -3.29 -19.74 10.41
N ASP A 151 -4.21 -18.85 10.07
CA ASP A 151 -5.63 -19.10 9.89
C ASP A 151 -6.33 -17.88 9.24
N ALA A 152 -7.63 -18.00 8.97
CA ALA A 152 -8.43 -16.93 8.36
C ALA A 152 -8.78 -15.78 9.33
N VAL A 153 -8.84 -16.04 10.63
CA VAL A 153 -9.21 -15.05 11.65
C VAL A 153 -8.06 -14.07 11.92
N PHE A 154 -6.86 -14.59 12.02
CA PHE A 154 -5.63 -13.81 12.08
C PHE A 154 -5.50 -12.94 10.84
N ALA A 155 -5.74 -13.50 9.66
CA ALA A 155 -5.63 -12.77 8.42
C ALA A 155 -6.67 -11.66 8.26
N SER A 156 -7.92 -11.85 8.73
CA SER A 156 -8.94 -10.81 8.66
C SER A 156 -8.65 -9.64 9.61
N LEU A 157 -8.23 -9.93 10.85
CA LEU A 157 -7.79 -8.90 11.79
C LEU A 157 -6.57 -8.14 11.29
N LEU A 158 -5.60 -8.86 10.72
CA LEU A 158 -4.40 -8.23 10.19
C LEU A 158 -4.73 -7.43 8.94
N HIS A 159 -5.61 -7.89 8.05
CA HIS A 159 -5.93 -7.23 6.78
C HIS A 159 -6.31 -5.75 6.94
N ASP A 160 -7.20 -5.42 7.87
CA ASP A 160 -7.76 -4.07 7.99
C ASP A 160 -6.78 -3.07 8.61
N TYR A 161 -6.01 -3.49 9.62
CA TYR A 161 -5.05 -2.62 10.31
C TYR A 161 -3.66 -2.62 9.64
N PHE A 162 -3.24 -3.74 9.07
CA PHE A 162 -1.95 -3.88 8.40
C PHE A 162 -1.88 -3.01 7.16
N ALA A 163 -2.98 -2.90 6.39
CA ALA A 163 -3.03 -2.02 5.24
C ALA A 163 -2.75 -0.55 5.61
N ALA A 164 -3.43 -0.04 6.63
CA ALA A 164 -3.24 1.31 7.12
C ALA A 164 -1.83 1.51 7.71
N PHE A 165 -1.37 0.56 8.54
CA PHE A 165 -0.05 0.58 9.15
C PHE A 165 1.08 0.65 8.11
N VAL A 166 1.07 -0.27 7.13
CA VAL A 166 2.07 -0.33 6.07
C VAL A 166 2.03 0.93 5.20
N THR A 167 0.83 1.47 4.92
CA THR A 167 0.68 2.70 4.13
C THR A 167 1.30 3.91 4.85
N VAL A 168 1.05 4.06 6.16
CA VAL A 168 1.62 5.15 6.95
C VAL A 168 3.13 5.06 7.01
N ILE A 169 3.67 3.86 7.28
CA ILE A 169 5.13 3.63 7.28
C ILE A 169 5.74 3.92 5.91
N TRP A 170 5.10 3.43 4.86
CA TRP A 170 5.55 3.67 3.49
C TRP A 170 5.60 5.16 3.16
N LEU A 171 4.55 5.93 3.47
CA LEU A 171 4.52 7.37 3.20
C LEU A 171 5.59 8.12 4.02
N MET A 172 5.79 7.77 5.29
CA MET A 172 6.87 8.35 6.10
C MET A 172 8.24 8.06 5.50
N PHE A 173 8.50 6.80 5.13
CA PHE A 173 9.74 6.40 4.48
C PHE A 173 9.93 7.09 3.14
N PHE A 174 8.90 7.12 2.31
CA PHE A 174 8.90 7.75 1.00
C PHE A 174 9.30 9.22 1.09
N TRP A 175 8.70 9.98 2.01
CA TRP A 175 9.02 11.40 2.17
C TRP A 175 10.40 11.61 2.77
N TRP A 176 10.76 10.85 3.80
CA TRP A 176 12.11 10.90 4.38
C TRP A 176 13.18 10.62 3.33
N PHE A 177 13.01 9.57 2.54
CA PHE A 177 13.93 9.19 1.47
C PHE A 177 13.95 10.24 0.35
N SER A 178 12.77 10.70 -0.09
CA SER A 178 12.66 11.69 -1.15
C SER A 178 13.33 13.00 -0.78
N TYR A 179 13.10 13.54 0.42
CA TYR A 179 13.77 14.78 0.86
C TYR A 179 15.26 14.61 1.13
N SER A 180 15.71 13.41 1.51
CA SER A 180 17.13 13.18 1.84
C SER A 180 17.99 12.88 0.62
N PHE A 181 17.43 12.21 -0.40
CA PHE A 181 18.22 11.62 -1.49
C PHE A 181 17.71 11.90 -2.90
N VAL A 182 16.44 12.27 -3.08
CA VAL A 182 15.84 12.39 -4.43
C VAL A 182 15.61 13.84 -4.82
N LEU A 183 15.06 14.65 -3.91
CA LEU A 183 14.66 16.02 -4.17
C LEU A 183 15.85 16.96 -4.06
N GLU A 184 16.18 17.59 -5.18
CA GLU A 184 17.21 18.62 -5.25
C GLU A 184 16.55 19.99 -5.36
N GLN A 185 17.04 20.96 -4.59
CA GLN A 185 16.59 22.35 -4.71
C GLN A 185 16.94 22.88 -6.10
N GLY A 186 15.96 23.49 -6.77
CA GLY A 186 16.19 24.13 -8.05
C GLY A 186 17.25 25.21 -7.88
N SER A 187 18.31 25.15 -8.70
CA SER A 187 19.40 26.13 -8.70
C SER A 187 18.84 27.55 -8.79
N ASN A 188 18.79 28.28 -7.68
CA ASN A 188 18.65 29.72 -7.72
C ASN A 188 20.06 30.29 -7.96
N PRO A 189 20.33 30.99 -9.08
CA PRO A 189 21.67 31.51 -9.36
C PRO A 189 22.14 32.64 -8.41
N GLU A 190 21.43 32.94 -7.32
CA GLU A 190 21.70 34.12 -6.48
C GLU A 190 22.61 33.90 -5.27
N VAL A 191 23.11 32.68 -5.01
CA VAL A 191 24.06 32.42 -3.91
C VAL A 191 25.42 31.99 -4.46
N ARG A 192 25.98 32.83 -5.33
CA ARG A 192 27.42 32.90 -5.60
C ARG A 192 27.79 34.37 -5.72
N LYS A 193 27.94 35.03 -4.56
CA LYS A 193 28.69 36.27 -4.43
C LYS A 193 29.77 36.05 -3.38
#